data_AF-A0A7C2VN01-F1
#
_entry.id   AF-A0A7C2VN01-F1
#
_cell.length_a   1.000
_cell.length_b   1.000
_cell.length_c   1.000
_cell.angle_alpha   90.00
_cell.angle_beta   90.00
_cell.angle_gamma   90.00
#
_symmetry.space_group_name_H-M   'P 1'
#
loop_
_entity.id
_entity.type
_entity.pdbx_description
1 polymer ?
#
loop_
_entity_poly.entity_id
_entity_poly.type
_entity_poly.pdbx_seq_one_letter_code
_entity_poly.pdbx_strand_id
1 'polypeptide(L)'
;MLFVTMLTIDPARNEETFEAIRQLQPPSGISVVAKYGLFGGRDAVVVYEATDAAGAMAFLTGTLCKLTGVVDTETFAAIALQ
;
A
#
# COMPACT_ATOMS: atom_id res chain seq x y z
N MET A 1 12.13 7.28 4.56
CA MET A 1 11.03 7.32 5.55
C MET A 1 10.16 6.09 5.36
N LEU A 2 9.76 5.42 6.44
CA LEU A 2 8.92 4.22 6.36
C LEU A 2 7.44 4.62 6.42
N PHE A 3 6.63 4.01 5.55
CA PHE A 3 5.19 4.21 5.46
C PHE A 3 4.48 2.86 5.54
N VAL A 4 3.29 2.90 6.14
CA VAL A 4 2.38 1.76 6.26
C VAL A 4 1.06 2.17 5.64
N THR A 5 0.70 1.57 4.52
CA THR A 5 -0.61 1.81 3.87
C THR A 5 -1.49 0.59 4.04
N MET A 6 -2.63 0.79 4.69
CA MET A 6 -3.70 -0.19 4.78
C MET A 6 -4.69 0.02 3.64
N LEU A 7 -5.20 -1.07 3.08
CA LEU A 7 -6.13 -1.06 1.95
C LEU A 7 -7.44 -1.75 2.34
N THR A 8 -8.54 -1.17 1.92
CA THR A 8 -9.85 -1.83 1.85
C THR A 8 -10.11 -2.24 0.40
N ILE A 9 -10.52 -3.48 0.20
CA ILE A 9 -10.66 -4.12 -1.10
C ILE A 9 -12.13 -4.50 -1.32
N ASP A 10 -12.64 -4.30 -2.54
CA ASP A 10 -13.94 -4.77 -2.98
C ASP A 10 -13.99 -6.31 -2.86
N PRO A 11 -14.89 -6.89 -2.05
CA PRO A 11 -15.00 -8.34 -1.88
C PRO A 11 -15.18 -9.10 -3.20
N ALA A 12 -15.81 -8.49 -4.20
CA ALA A 12 -16.03 -9.13 -5.50
C ALA A 12 -14.73 -9.26 -6.33
N ARG A 13 -13.66 -8.53 -5.97
CA ARG A 13 -12.38 -8.49 -6.68
C ARG A 13 -11.20 -8.93 -5.81
N ASN A 14 -11.48 -9.45 -4.62
CA ASN A 14 -10.50 -9.70 -3.58
C ASN A 14 -9.26 -10.51 -4.06
N GLU A 15 -9.49 -11.63 -4.76
CA GLU A 15 -8.40 -12.48 -5.26
C GLU A 15 -7.54 -11.78 -6.34
N GLU A 16 -8.19 -11.09 -7.29
CA GLU A 16 -7.51 -10.30 -8.33
C GLU A 16 -6.67 -9.17 -7.72
N THR A 17 -7.23 -8.44 -6.75
CA THR A 17 -6.54 -7.35 -6.08
C THR A 17 -5.35 -7.85 -5.27
N PHE A 18 -5.49 -8.97 -4.54
CA PHE A 18 -4.36 -9.55 -3.82
C PHE A 18 -3.24 -9.99 -4.75
N GLU A 19 -3.56 -10.56 -5.91
CA GLU A 19 -2.55 -10.92 -6.88
C GLU A 19 -1.86 -9.67 -7.46
N ALA A 20 -2.61 -8.61 -7.74
CA ALA A 20 -2.04 -7.33 -8.16
C ALA A 20 -1.10 -6.73 -7.11
N ILE A 21 -1.45 -6.82 -5.81
CA ILE A 21 -0.57 -6.41 -4.71
C ILE A 21 0.69 -7.29 -4.67
N ARG A 22 0.58 -8.62 -4.80
CA ARG A 22 1.74 -9.51 -4.83
C ARG A 22 2.70 -9.17 -5.97
N GLN A 23 2.19 -8.85 -7.14
CA GLN A 23 2.97 -8.52 -8.33
C GLN A 23 3.42 -7.05 -8.41
N LEU A 24 2.99 -6.22 -7.45
CA LEU A 24 3.29 -4.78 -7.41
C LEU A 24 4.78 -4.50 -7.60
N GLN A 25 5.09 -3.80 -8.69
CA GLN A 25 6.42 -3.25 -8.99
C GLN A 25 6.46 -1.79 -8.53
N PRO A 26 7.23 -1.45 -7.48
CA PRO A 26 7.31 -0.08 -7.03
C PRO A 26 8.03 0.81 -8.06
N PRO A 27 7.60 2.08 -8.22
CA PRO A 27 8.33 3.03 -9.06
C PRO A 27 9.69 3.39 -8.43
N SER A 28 10.57 4.01 -9.22
CA SER A 28 11.88 4.47 -8.73
C SER A 28 11.73 5.36 -7.49
N GLY A 29 12.60 5.17 -6.50
CA GLY A 29 12.56 5.89 -5.23
C GLY A 29 11.57 5.35 -4.19
N ILE A 30 10.85 4.26 -4.51
CA ILE A 30 10.02 3.50 -3.58
C ILE A 30 10.62 2.11 -3.39
N SER A 31 10.74 1.66 -2.14
CA SER A 31 11.14 0.30 -1.81
C SER A 31 10.04 -0.37 -1.00
N VAL A 32 9.38 -1.39 -1.57
CA VAL A 32 8.36 -2.16 -0.83
C VAL A 32 9.05 -3.14 0.09
N VAL A 33 8.88 -2.95 1.40
CA VAL A 33 9.48 -3.76 2.46
C VAL A 33 8.64 -5.00 2.72
N ALA A 34 7.31 -4.85 2.74
CA ALA A 34 6.42 -5.97 3.03
C ALA A 34 5.03 -5.78 2.44
N LYS A 35 4.35 -6.91 2.20
CA LYS A 35 2.98 -7.00 1.71
C LYS A 35 2.27 -8.13 2.44
N TYR A 36 1.12 -7.86 3.05
CA TYR A 36 0.34 -8.88 3.74
C TYR A 36 -1.15 -8.73 3.44
N GLY A 37 -1.84 -9.86 3.31
CA GLY A 37 -3.29 -9.92 3.49
C GLY A 37 -3.61 -9.89 4.98
N LEU A 38 -4.69 -9.21 5.35
CA LEU A 38 -5.12 -9.04 6.73
C LEU A 38 -6.51 -9.67 6.92
N PHE A 39 -6.78 -10.08 8.17
CA PHE A 39 -8.11 -10.42 8.64
C PHE A 39 -8.54 -9.33 9.62
N GLY A 40 -9.62 -8.60 9.32
CA GLY A 40 -10.12 -7.51 10.17
C GLY A 40 -10.80 -6.40 9.38
N GLY A 41 -10.75 -5.16 9.90
CA GLY A 41 -11.37 -3.99 9.25
C GLY A 41 -10.65 -3.48 8.00
N ARG A 42 -9.49 -4.04 7.67
CA ARG A 42 -8.70 -3.77 6.47
C ARG A 42 -8.31 -5.11 5.85
N ASP A 43 -8.16 -5.16 4.53
CA ASP A 43 -7.94 -6.40 3.79
C ASP A 43 -6.48 -6.63 3.46
N ALA A 44 -5.68 -5.56 3.33
CA ALA A 44 -4.26 -5.66 3.04
C ALA A 44 -3.44 -4.55 3.70
N VAL A 45 -2.14 -4.78 3.80
CA VAL A 45 -1.14 -3.77 4.16
C VAL A 45 0.05 -3.85 3.22
N VAL A 46 0.54 -2.67 2.82
CA VAL A 46 1.79 -2.48 2.09
C VAL A 46 2.69 -1.59 2.93
N VAL A 47 3.85 -2.12 3.31
CA VAL A 47 4.89 -1.39 4.04
C VAL A 47 5.98 -1.03 3.04
N TYR A 48 6.36 0.24 2.97
CA TYR A 48 7.34 0.72 2.00
C TYR A 48 8.15 1.89 2.52
N GLU A 49 9.33 2.08 1.95
CA GLU A 49 10.16 3.25 2.15
C GLU A 49 10.03 4.20 0.95
N ALA A 50 9.99 5.49 1.25
CA ALA A 50 10.11 6.57 0.28
C ALA A 50 11.08 7.64 0.81
N THR A 51 11.69 8.42 -0.09
CA THR A 51 12.57 9.53 0.30
C THR A 51 11.86 10.54 1.20
N ASP A 52 10.62 10.89 0.85
CA ASP A 52 9.80 11.88 1.53
C ASP A 52 8.28 11.57 1.41
N ALA A 53 7.46 12.39 2.06
CA ALA A 53 6.00 12.26 2.02
C ALA A 53 5.41 12.52 0.63
N ALA A 54 6.06 13.34 -0.21
CA ALA A 54 5.58 13.63 -1.55
C ALA A 54 5.71 12.40 -2.47
N GLY A 55 6.86 11.71 -2.41
CA GLY A 55 7.08 10.44 -3.11
C GLY A 55 6.12 9.35 -2.63
N ALA A 56 5.87 9.27 -1.31
CA ALA A 56 4.89 8.34 -0.76
C ALA A 56 3.46 8.62 -1.27
N MET A 57 3.06 9.90 -1.33
CA MET A 57 1.76 10.30 -1.86
C MET A 57 1.62 10.01 -3.36
N ALA A 58 2.70 10.22 -4.13
CA ALA A 58 2.72 9.89 -5.55
C ALA A 58 2.58 8.38 -5.80
N PHE A 59 3.24 7.55 -4.97
CA PHE A 59 3.07 6.10 -5.02
C PHE A 59 1.65 5.65 -4.65
N LEU A 60 1.08 6.24 -3.60
CA LEU A 60 -0.29 5.96 -3.18
C LEU A 60 -1.29 6.27 -4.29
N THR A 61 -1.33 7.52 -4.75
CA THR A 61 -2.31 8.00 -5.74
C THR A 61 -2.04 7.50 -7.16
N GLY A 62 -0.77 7.28 -7.50
CA GLY A 62 -0.33 6.86 -8.82
C GLY A 62 -0.34 5.35 -9.02
N THR A 63 -0.31 4.57 -7.95
CA THR A 63 -0.16 3.11 -8.02
C THR A 63 -1.18 2.39 -7.14
N LEU A 64 -1.12 2.53 -5.81
CA LEU A 64 -1.94 1.71 -4.89
C LEU A 64 -3.44 1.98 -5.05
N CYS A 65 -3.87 3.25 -5.09
CA CYS A 65 -5.27 3.62 -5.28
C CYS A 65 -5.81 3.28 -6.68
N LYS A 66 -4.93 2.95 -7.63
CA LYS A 66 -5.30 2.55 -8.99
C LYS A 66 -5.36 1.04 -9.18
N LEU A 67 -4.95 0.25 -8.18
CA LEU A 67 -5.10 -1.19 -8.25
C LEU A 67 -6.59 -1.53 -8.32
N THR A 68 -6.93 -2.38 -9.29
CA THR A 68 -8.30 -2.87 -9.47
C THR A 68 -8.82 -3.44 -8.15
N GLY A 69 -9.98 -2.96 -7.71
CA GLY A 69 -10.64 -3.42 -6.47
C GLY A 69 -10.21 -2.71 -5.19
N VAL A 70 -9.24 -1.79 -5.19
CA VAL A 70 -8.99 -0.94 -4.01
C VAL A 70 -10.09 0.11 -3.89
N VAL A 71 -10.75 0.15 -2.73
CA VAL A 71 -11.90 1.04 -2.43
C VAL A 71 -11.50 2.20 -1.53
N ASP A 72 -10.66 1.92 -0.53
CA ASP A 72 -10.19 2.93 0.42
C ASP A 72 -8.75 2.62 0.86
N THR A 73 -8.04 3.65 1.28
CA THR A 73 -6.66 3.54 1.74
C THR A 73 -6.40 4.43 2.94
N GLU A 74 -5.63 3.95 3.91
CA GLU A 74 -5.17 4.76 5.04
C GLU A 74 -3.67 4.60 5.20
N THR A 75 -2.94 5.72 5.23
CA THR A 75 -1.48 5.72 5.22
C THR A 75 -0.92 6.39 6.45
N PHE A 76 0.04 5.73 7.09
CA PHE A 76 0.75 6.19 8.27
C PHE A 76 2.23 6.37 7.93
N ALA A 77 2.80 7.53 8.28
CA ALA A 77 4.23 7.72 8.29
C ALA A 77 4.79 7.24 9.64
N ALA A 78 5.76 6.32 9.62
CA ALA A 78 6.41 5.88 10.83
C ALA A 78 7.37 6.97 11.33
N ILE A 79 7.28 7.29 12.63
CA ILE A 79 8.16 8.24 13.32
C ILE A 79 9.07 7.42 14.24
N ALA A 80 10.37 7.65 14.14
CA ALA A 80 11.34 6.98 15.01
C ALA A 80 11.15 7.48 16.45
N LEU A 81 10.95 6.54 17.38
CA LEU A 81 10.94 6.80 18.81
C LEU A 81 12.38 6.57 19.30
N GLN A 82 13.16 7.64 19.40
CA GLN A 82 14.48 7.60 20.03
C GLN A 82 14.36 7.47 21.55
#